data_AF-A0A2G9SU05-F1
#
_entry.id   AF-A0A2G9SU05-F1
#
_cell.length_a   1.000
_cell.length_b   1.000
_cell.length_c   1.000
_cell.angle_alpha   90.00
_cell.angle_beta   90.00
_cell.angle_gamma   90.00
#
_symmetry.space_group_name_H-M   'P 1'
#
loop_
_entity.id
_entity.type
_entity.pdbx_description
1 polymer ?
#
loop_
_entity_poly.entity_id
_entity_poly.type
_entity_poly.pdbx_seq_one_letter_code
_entity_poly.pdbx_strand_id
1 'polypeptide(L)'
;MTMNRLALDSSRSMPHTMREAYRIANWVLLSLSLYALCFPRLSPQLAKFFPAAISTCWYHARTGKPCPFCGMTRDIGRFTVGDFVQARQLNALSLPFFFLFIFELLWRALLLFSALRHLPILRLIGIDIGMHALFVLTTLFLSFQDLLTI
;
A
#
# COMPACT_ATOMS: atom_id res chain seq x y z
N MET A 1 0.08 36.17 34.85
CA MET A 1 1.05 36.25 33.72
C MET A 1 1.59 34.85 33.37
N THR A 2 0.70 33.85 33.20
CA THR A 2 1.05 32.40 33.09
C THR A 2 0.44 31.72 31.87
N MET A 3 -0.58 32.31 31.23
CA MET A 3 -1.22 31.72 30.04
C MET A 3 -0.35 31.71 28.78
N ASN A 4 0.67 32.58 28.69
CA ASN A 4 1.50 32.65 27.47
C ASN A 4 2.53 31.51 27.36
N ARG A 5 2.91 30.85 28.48
CA ARG A 5 3.87 29.74 28.43
C ARG A 5 3.26 28.44 27.90
N LEU A 6 1.98 28.15 28.19
CA LEU A 6 1.30 26.93 27.74
C LEU A 6 1.07 26.89 26.23
N ALA A 7 0.72 28.03 25.61
CA ALA A 7 0.56 28.12 24.15
C ALA A 7 1.89 28.07 23.38
N LEU A 8 2.97 28.60 23.98
CA LEU A 8 4.32 28.53 23.41
C LEU A 8 4.95 27.13 23.52
N ASP A 9 4.58 26.35 24.51
CA ASP A 9 5.08 24.97 24.70
C ASP A 9 4.37 23.97 23.76
N SER A 10 3.08 24.20 23.48
CA SER A 10 2.33 23.44 22.47
C SER A 10 2.90 23.60 21.05
N SER A 11 3.43 24.77 20.69
CA SER A 11 3.99 25.01 19.35
C SER A 11 5.42 24.49 19.17
N ARG A 12 6.21 24.40 20.25
CA ARG A 12 7.59 23.87 20.22
C ARG A 12 7.70 22.35 20.31
N SER A 13 6.67 21.67 20.80
CA SER A 13 6.60 20.21 20.90
C SER A 13 6.13 19.51 19.60
N MET A 14 5.53 20.26 18.65
CA MET A 14 5.07 19.77 17.36
C MET A 14 6.11 19.01 16.49
N PRO A 15 7.39 19.42 16.37
CA PRO A 15 8.32 18.73 15.48
C PRO A 15 8.70 17.32 15.95
N HIS A 16 8.66 17.05 17.26
CA HIS A 16 8.97 15.71 17.79
C HIS A 16 7.77 14.76 17.64
N THR A 17 6.57 15.21 18.00
CA THR A 17 5.34 14.40 17.88
C THR A 17 5.02 14.07 16.42
N MET A 18 5.22 15.02 15.50
CA MET A 18 5.02 14.80 14.07
C MET A 18 5.99 13.77 13.48
N ARG A 19 7.26 13.79 13.90
CA ARG A 19 8.26 12.82 13.44
C ARG A 19 7.96 11.41 13.93
N GLU A 20 7.48 11.28 15.17
CA GLU A 20 7.06 9.99 15.72
C GLU A 20 5.82 9.44 15.01
N ALA A 21 4.78 10.28 14.82
CA ALA A 21 3.60 9.91 14.06
C ALA A 21 3.95 9.47 12.63
N TYR A 22 4.83 10.22 11.95
CA TYR A 22 5.31 9.87 10.62
C TYR A 22 6.06 8.52 10.61
N ARG A 23 6.90 8.26 11.61
CA ARG A 23 7.59 6.97 11.75
C ARG A 23 6.61 5.82 11.96
N ILE A 24 5.60 6.00 12.81
CA ILE A 24 4.54 5.00 13.02
C ILE A 24 3.79 4.74 11.72
N ALA A 25 3.38 5.79 11.01
CA ALA A 25 2.70 5.67 9.73
C ALA A 25 3.54 4.87 8.71
N ASN A 26 4.85 5.14 8.60
CA ASN A 26 5.72 4.38 7.71
C ASN A 26 5.80 2.89 8.07
N TRP A 27 5.87 2.54 9.36
CA TRP A 27 5.85 1.14 9.79
C TRP A 27 4.53 0.45 9.47
N VAL A 28 3.40 1.15 9.67
CA VAL A 28 2.07 0.62 9.33
C VAL A 28 1.96 0.38 7.82
N LEU A 29 2.35 1.35 6.99
CA LEU A 29 2.31 1.24 5.53
C LEU A 29 3.25 0.15 5.00
N LEU A 30 4.45 0.04 5.56
CA LEU A 30 5.39 -1.04 5.24
C LEU A 30 4.77 -2.42 5.55
N SER A 31 4.20 -2.56 6.75
CA SER A 31 3.58 -3.81 7.20
C SER A 31 2.36 -4.18 6.35
N LEU A 32 1.53 -3.18 5.99
CA LEU A 32 0.37 -3.37 5.13
C LEU A 32 0.77 -3.79 3.71
N SER A 33 1.80 -3.17 3.14
CA SER A 33 2.32 -3.53 1.82
C SER A 33 2.90 -4.94 1.80
N LEU A 34 3.67 -5.30 2.83
CA LEU A 34 4.18 -6.66 3.00
C LEU A 34 3.04 -7.68 3.16
N TYR A 35 2.04 -7.35 3.98
CA TYR A 35 0.85 -8.17 4.14
C TYR A 35 0.14 -8.38 2.81
N ALA A 36 -0.11 -7.32 2.03
CA ALA A 36 -0.79 -7.41 0.73
C ALA A 36 -0.05 -8.32 -0.27
N LEU A 37 1.28 -8.28 -0.29
CA LEU A 37 2.11 -9.13 -1.17
C LEU A 37 2.21 -10.59 -0.69
N CYS A 38 2.19 -10.81 0.63
CA CYS A 38 2.26 -12.15 1.22
C CYS A 38 0.90 -12.85 1.31
N PHE A 39 -0.19 -12.09 1.42
CA PHE A 39 -1.54 -12.60 1.64
C PHE A 39 -2.00 -13.63 0.60
N PRO A 40 -1.73 -13.50 -0.72
CA PRO A 40 -2.08 -14.52 -1.70
C PRO A 40 -1.47 -15.89 -1.44
N ARG A 41 -0.30 -15.96 -0.77
CA ARG A 41 0.35 -17.22 -0.37
C ARG A 41 -0.15 -17.74 0.97
N LEU A 42 -0.50 -16.83 1.89
CA LEU A 42 -1.01 -17.19 3.22
C LEU A 42 -2.46 -17.67 3.17
N SER A 43 -3.29 -17.09 2.28
CA SER A 43 -4.73 -17.39 2.26
C SER A 43 -5.08 -18.86 1.97
N PRO A 44 -4.42 -19.59 1.03
CA PRO A 44 -4.70 -21.00 0.81
C PRO A 44 -4.20 -21.88 1.96
N GLN A 45 -3.15 -21.45 2.67
CA GLN A 45 -2.65 -22.15 3.85
C GLN A 45 -3.63 -22.03 5.00
N LEU A 46 -4.15 -20.81 5.25
CA LEU A 46 -5.17 -20.57 6.28
C LEU A 46 -6.45 -21.36 6.02
N ALA A 47 -6.87 -21.50 4.77
CA ALA A 47 -8.05 -22.29 4.40
C ALA A 47 -7.93 -23.78 4.76
N LYS A 48 -6.71 -24.34 4.85
CA LYS A 48 -6.49 -25.71 5.31
C LYS A 48 -6.77 -25.88 6.81
N PHE A 49 -6.47 -24.86 7.61
CA PHE A 49 -6.65 -24.89 9.06
C PHE A 49 -8.06 -24.46 9.49
N PHE A 50 -8.67 -23.54 8.74
CA PHE A 50 -9.99 -22.98 9.05
C PHE A 50 -10.96 -23.09 7.86
N PRO A 51 -11.30 -24.31 7.42
CA PRO A 51 -12.09 -24.53 6.21
C PRO A 51 -13.48 -23.86 6.30
N ALA A 52 -14.18 -23.98 7.43
CA ALA A 52 -15.54 -23.43 7.59
C ALA A 52 -15.62 -21.89 7.60
N ALA A 53 -14.52 -21.19 7.93
CA ALA A 53 -14.51 -19.73 8.04
C ALA A 53 -13.97 -19.02 6.78
N ILE A 54 -13.16 -19.71 5.97
CA ILE A 54 -12.36 -19.09 4.88
C ILE A 54 -12.72 -19.65 3.50
N SER A 55 -13.41 -20.80 3.40
CA SER A 55 -13.67 -21.46 2.11
C SER A 55 -14.56 -20.66 1.16
N THR A 56 -15.39 -19.76 1.69
CA THR A 56 -16.43 -19.08 0.91
C THR A 56 -16.33 -17.57 1.10
N CYS A 57 -15.88 -16.88 0.07
CA CYS A 57 -15.90 -15.41 0.02
C CYS A 57 -17.34 -14.93 0.30
N TRP A 58 -17.52 -14.15 1.38
CA TRP A 58 -18.85 -13.67 1.79
C TRP A 58 -19.55 -12.88 0.67
N TYR A 59 -18.80 -12.07 -0.08
CA TYR A 59 -19.34 -11.34 -1.24
C TYR A 59 -19.91 -12.29 -2.30
N HIS A 60 -19.17 -13.34 -2.66
CA HIS A 60 -19.63 -14.33 -3.63
C HIS A 60 -20.83 -15.13 -3.09
N ALA A 61 -20.80 -15.51 -1.81
CA ALA A 61 -21.91 -16.22 -1.16
C ALA A 61 -23.20 -15.39 -1.16
N ARG A 62 -23.11 -14.07 -1.02
CA ARG A 62 -24.27 -13.18 -0.98
C ARG A 62 -24.76 -12.74 -2.36
N THR A 63 -23.85 -12.49 -3.31
CA THR A 63 -24.16 -11.86 -4.60
C THR A 63 -24.12 -12.81 -5.79
N GLY A 64 -23.48 -13.99 -5.65
CA GLY A 64 -23.19 -14.90 -6.75
C GLY A 64 -22.16 -14.39 -7.75
N LYS A 65 -21.56 -13.20 -7.52
CA LYS A 65 -20.61 -12.57 -8.44
C LYS A 65 -19.16 -12.78 -7.96
N PRO A 66 -18.18 -12.88 -8.88
CA PRO A 66 -16.77 -12.90 -8.50
C PRO A 66 -16.40 -11.59 -7.81
N CYS A 67 -15.77 -11.67 -6.64
CA CYS A 67 -15.30 -10.50 -5.90
C CYS A 67 -14.07 -9.89 -6.61
N PRO A 68 -14.05 -8.58 -6.92
CA PRO A 68 -12.91 -7.93 -7.57
C PRO A 68 -11.64 -7.98 -6.71
N PHE A 69 -11.79 -8.00 -5.38
CA PHE A 69 -10.66 -8.14 -4.45
C PHE A 69 -10.06 -9.54 -4.45
N CYS A 70 -10.89 -10.59 -4.57
CA CYS A 70 -10.38 -11.96 -4.68
C CYS A 70 -9.68 -12.18 -6.03
N GLY A 71 -10.21 -11.59 -7.11
CA GLY A 71 -9.56 -11.55 -8.41
C GLY A 71 -8.18 -10.87 -8.34
N MET A 72 -8.13 -9.68 -7.74
CA MET A 72 -6.90 -8.93 -7.52
C MET A 72 -5.88 -9.71 -6.67
N THR A 73 -6.32 -10.30 -5.55
CA THR A 73 -5.45 -11.10 -4.68
C THR A 73 -4.83 -12.28 -5.45
N ARG A 74 -5.61 -12.95 -6.29
CA ARG A 74 -5.13 -14.08 -7.08
C ARG A 74 -4.15 -13.64 -8.17
N ASP A 75 -4.40 -12.51 -8.83
CA ASP A 75 -3.49 -11.93 -9.82
C ASP A 75 -2.17 -11.50 -9.17
N ILE A 76 -2.22 -10.78 -8.03
CA ILE A 76 -1.03 -10.43 -7.24
C ILE A 76 -0.24 -11.69 -6.88
N GLY A 77 -0.90 -12.77 -6.45
CA GLY A 77 -0.25 -14.05 -6.17
C GLY A 77 0.54 -14.60 -7.37
N ARG A 78 0.00 -14.49 -8.59
CA ARG A 78 0.70 -14.88 -9.83
C ARG A 78 1.87 -13.96 -10.15
N PHE A 79 1.70 -12.65 -10.01
CA PHE A 79 2.78 -11.68 -10.22
C PHE A 79 3.95 -11.91 -9.26
N THR A 80 3.69 -12.31 -8.01
CA THR A 80 4.77 -12.62 -7.05
C THR A 80 5.61 -13.85 -7.40
N VAL A 81 5.17 -14.69 -8.36
CA VAL A 81 5.94 -15.84 -8.88
C VAL A 81 6.44 -15.62 -10.31
N GLY A 82 6.29 -14.40 -10.85
CA GLY A 82 6.78 -14.04 -12.18
C GLY A 82 5.83 -14.33 -13.34
N ASP A 83 4.59 -14.77 -13.08
CA ASP A 83 3.59 -15.00 -14.13
C ASP A 83 2.83 -13.71 -14.46
N PHE A 84 3.44 -12.88 -15.30
CA PHE A 84 2.87 -11.61 -15.79
C PHE A 84 2.13 -11.74 -17.13
N VAL A 85 2.45 -12.77 -17.93
CA VAL A 85 2.04 -12.88 -19.35
C VAL A 85 0.96 -13.95 -19.56
N GLN A 86 0.98 -15.05 -18.81
CA GLN A 86 0.01 -16.15 -19.02
C GLN A 86 -1.27 -15.97 -18.22
N ALA A 87 -1.27 -15.08 -17.22
CA ALA A 87 -2.43 -14.79 -16.42
C ALA A 87 -3.48 -13.99 -17.23
N ARG A 88 -4.64 -14.59 -17.51
CA ARG A 88 -5.86 -13.79 -17.75
C ARG A 88 -6.12 -13.01 -16.46
N GLN A 89 -5.77 -11.72 -16.47
CA GLN A 89 -6.01 -10.81 -15.37
C GLN A 89 -7.50 -10.86 -15.04
N LEU A 90 -7.80 -11.10 -13.77
CA LEU A 90 -9.16 -11.14 -13.26
C LEU A 90 -9.63 -9.74 -12.90
N ASN A 91 -8.69 -8.82 -12.73
CA ASN A 91 -8.94 -7.42 -12.51
C ASN A 91 -7.86 -6.57 -13.21
N ALA A 92 -8.28 -5.63 -14.06
CA ALA A 92 -7.36 -4.74 -14.78
C ALA A 92 -6.50 -3.87 -13.85
N LEU A 93 -6.99 -3.58 -12.64
CA LEU A 93 -6.25 -2.82 -11.64
C LEU A 93 -5.21 -3.66 -10.89
N SER A 94 -5.20 -4.98 -11.05
CA SER A 94 -4.26 -5.86 -10.32
C SER A 94 -2.80 -5.48 -10.55
N LEU A 95 -2.43 -5.19 -11.79
CA LEU A 95 -1.04 -4.91 -12.16
C LEU A 95 -0.57 -3.54 -11.61
N PRO A 96 -1.31 -2.43 -11.78
CA PRO A 96 -1.02 -1.17 -11.09
C PRO A 96 -0.87 -1.31 -9.56
N PHE A 97 -1.80 -2.00 -8.90
CA PHE A 97 -1.75 -2.18 -7.45
C PHE A 97 -0.57 -3.05 -7.00
N PHE A 98 -0.19 -4.05 -7.80
CA PHE A 98 1.02 -4.83 -7.53
C PHE A 98 2.27 -3.95 -7.51
N PHE A 99 2.46 -3.12 -8.54
CA PHE A 99 3.58 -2.19 -8.58
C PHE A 99 3.51 -1.12 -7.48
N LEU A 100 2.30 -0.66 -7.12
CA LEU A 100 2.12 0.25 -5.99
C LEU A 100 2.61 -0.37 -4.68
N PHE A 101 2.24 -1.62 -4.38
CA PHE A 101 2.68 -2.28 -3.15
C PHE A 101 4.19 -2.54 -3.12
N ILE A 102 4.80 -2.90 -4.26
CA ILE A 102 6.25 -3.05 -4.36
C ILE A 102 6.95 -1.69 -4.18
N PHE A 103 6.46 -0.65 -4.86
CA PHE A 103 6.96 0.70 -4.73
C PHE A 103 6.88 1.19 -3.27
N GLU A 104 5.73 1.02 -2.63
CA GLU A 104 5.52 1.41 -1.24
C GLU A 104 6.44 0.62 -0.29
N LEU A 105 6.54 -0.70 -0.47
CA LEU A 105 7.44 -1.52 0.33
C LEU A 105 8.89 -1.00 0.28
N LEU A 106 9.39 -0.73 -0.93
CA LEU A 106 10.76 -0.23 -1.14
C LEU A 106 10.95 1.20 -0.63
N TRP A 107 9.97 2.08 -0.89
CA TRP A 107 10.02 3.48 -0.48
C TRP A 107 9.99 3.64 1.04
N ARG A 108 9.08 2.94 1.72
CA ARG A 108 9.00 2.96 3.20
C ARG A 108 10.25 2.35 3.83
N ALA A 109 10.77 1.26 3.27
CA ALA A 109 12.04 0.68 3.72
C ALA A 109 13.20 1.69 3.56
N LEU A 110 13.29 2.36 2.41
CA LEU A 110 14.28 3.41 2.18
C LEU A 110 14.16 4.54 3.22
N LEU A 111 12.95 5.04 3.48
CA LEU A 111 12.73 6.12 4.45
C LEU A 111 13.10 5.71 5.89
N LEU A 112 12.83 4.47 6.29
CA LEU A 112 13.12 3.97 7.63
C LEU A 112 14.61 3.62 7.84
N PHE A 113 15.28 3.10 6.80
CA PHE A 113 16.63 2.54 6.92
C PHE A 113 17.75 3.37 6.27
N SER A 114 17.45 4.46 5.54
CA SER A 114 18.47 5.30 4.89
C SER A 114 18.83 6.56 5.66
N ALA A 115 19.88 7.23 5.20
CA ALA A 115 20.30 8.54 5.69
C ALA A 115 19.25 9.65 5.47
N LEU A 116 18.23 9.41 4.62
CA LEU A 116 17.14 10.38 4.39
C LEU A 116 16.38 10.72 5.68
N ARG A 117 16.37 9.83 6.68
CA ARG A 117 15.75 10.08 8.00
C ARG A 117 16.27 11.33 8.71
N HIS A 118 17.48 11.78 8.38
CA HIS A 118 18.12 12.97 8.94
C HIS A 118 17.63 14.28 8.30
N LEU A 119 16.91 14.21 7.18
CA LEU A 119 16.31 15.39 6.55
C LEU A 119 15.24 16.03 7.46
N PRO A 120 14.97 17.33 7.30
CA PRO A 120 13.86 17.98 7.98
C PRO A 120 12.53 17.32 7.56
N ILE A 121 11.65 17.06 8.55
CA ILE A 121 10.43 16.27 8.36
C ILE A 121 9.52 16.84 7.26
N LEU A 122 9.42 18.16 7.13
CA LEU A 122 8.64 18.82 6.09
C LEU A 122 9.16 18.51 4.68
N ARG A 123 10.48 18.41 4.50
CA ARG A 123 11.09 18.03 3.22
C ARG A 123 10.83 16.57 2.88
N LEU A 124 10.86 15.69 3.89
CA LEU A 124 10.49 14.28 3.70
C LEU A 124 9.04 14.13 3.26
N ILE A 125 8.10 14.80 3.95
CA ILE A 125 6.69 14.80 3.58
C ILE A 125 6.49 15.35 2.16
N GLY A 126 7.18 16.43 1.79
CA GLY A 126 7.11 16.99 0.44
C GLY A 126 7.59 16.01 -0.64
N ILE A 127 8.73 15.34 -0.42
CA ILE A 127 9.25 14.32 -1.34
C ILE A 127 8.27 13.14 -1.43
N ASP A 128 7.74 12.70 -0.29
CA ASP A 128 6.77 11.61 -0.21
C ASP A 128 5.52 11.92 -1.05
N ILE A 129 4.89 13.08 -0.84
CA ILE A 129 3.74 13.53 -1.63
C ILE A 129 4.09 13.60 -3.13
N GLY A 130 5.25 14.17 -3.47
CA GLY A 130 5.68 14.30 -4.86
C GLY A 130 5.86 12.96 -5.56
N MET A 131 6.48 11.99 -4.89
CA MET A 131 6.69 10.63 -5.40
C MET A 131 5.36 9.90 -5.62
N HIS A 132 4.42 10.00 -4.67
CA HIS A 132 3.09 9.39 -4.81
C HIS A 132 2.27 10.04 -5.92
N ALA A 133 2.31 11.37 -6.04
CA ALA A 133 1.66 12.09 -7.12
C ALA A 133 2.21 11.65 -8.49
N LEU A 134 3.53 11.54 -8.63
CA LEU A 134 4.17 11.06 -9.85
C LEU A 134 3.75 9.62 -10.19
N PHE A 135 3.73 8.72 -9.21
CA PHE A 135 3.29 7.34 -9.40
C PHE A 135 1.83 7.27 -9.88
N VAL A 136 0.93 8.02 -9.23
CA VAL A 136 -0.49 8.10 -9.61
C VAL A 136 -0.66 8.64 -11.02
N LEU A 137 0.01 9.75 -11.36
CA LEU A 137 -0.06 10.33 -12.69
C LEU A 137 0.43 9.38 -13.78
N THR A 138 1.55 8.68 -13.52
CA THR A 138 2.09 7.68 -14.46
C THR A 138 1.13 6.52 -14.66
N THR A 139 0.54 6.02 -13.56
CA THR A 139 -0.43 4.92 -13.62
C THR A 139 -1.68 5.31 -14.40
N LEU A 140 -2.20 6.53 -14.16
CA LEU A 140 -3.35 7.05 -14.90
C LEU A 140 -3.02 7.20 -16.39
N PHE A 141 -1.86 7.77 -16.72
CA PHE A 141 -1.43 7.93 -18.11
C PHE A 141 -1.34 6.60 -18.85
N LEU A 142 -0.71 5.58 -18.24
CA LEU A 142 -0.63 4.24 -18.82
C LEU A 142 -2.02 3.61 -19.00
N SER A 143 -2.88 3.74 -17.98
CA SER A 143 -4.27 3.24 -18.04
C SER A 143 -5.09 3.93 -19.14
N PHE A 144 -4.87 5.22 -19.38
CA PHE A 144 -5.52 5.95 -20.46
C PHE A 144 -5.03 5.50 -21.84
N GLN A 145 -3.74 5.21 -21.97
CA GLN A 145 -3.18 4.72 -23.22
C GLN A 145 -3.72 3.34 -23.58
N ASP A 146 -3.80 2.42 -22.61
CA ASP A 146 -4.40 1.11 -22.81
C ASP A 146 -5.86 1.20 -23.29
N LEU A 147 -6.63 2.17 -22.76
CA LEU A 147 -8.02 2.41 -23.14
C LEU A 147 -8.17 2.95 -24.58
N LEU A 148 -7.19 3.72 -25.07
CA LEU A 148 -7.20 4.27 -26.43
C LEU A 148 -6.73 3.27 -27.50
N THR A 149 -6.11 2.16 -27.09
CA THR A 149 -5.61 1.12 -27.99
C THR A 149 -6.57 -0.07 -28.20
N ILE A 150 -7.74 -0.05 -27.55
CA ILE A 150 -8.84 -1.02 -27.71
C ILE A 150 -9.91 -0.44 -28.62
#